data_AF-A0A954TLT3-F1
#
_entry.id   AF-A0A954TLT3-F1
#
_cell.length_a   1.000
_cell.length_b   1.000
_cell.length_c   1.000
_cell.angle_alpha   90.00
_cell.angle_beta   90.00
_cell.angle_gamma   90.00
#
_symmetry.space_group_name_H-M   'P 1'
#
loop_
_entity.id
_entity.type
_entity.pdbx_description
1 polymer ?
#
loop_
_entity_poly.entity_id
_entity_poly.type
_entity_poly.pdbx_seq_one_letter_code
_entity_poly.pdbx_strand_id
1 'polypeptide(L)' 'QWQIAGVNVDQRSTPAILRQRVMQTGEPLRLRIRTDRQVPYSRIEPLLREAAEAGIGDIVFSVYQERGQ' A
#
# COMPACT_ATOMS: atom_id res chain seq x y z
N GLN A 1 7.38 9.91 0.22
CA GLN A 1 8.28 8.77 -0.08
C GLN A 1 7.50 7.49 0.16
N TRP A 2 7.69 6.45 -0.67
CA TRP A 2 6.97 5.19 -0.51
C TRP A 2 7.79 4.20 0.30
N GLN A 3 7.12 3.48 1.21
CA GLN A 3 7.74 2.48 2.06
C GLN A 3 6.86 1.23 2.14
N ILE A 4 7.50 0.05 2.08
CA ILE A 4 6.86 -1.24 2.35
C ILE A 4 7.64 -1.91 3.48
N ALA A 5 6.96 -2.25 4.57
CA ALA A 5 7.58 -2.84 5.76
C ALA A 5 8.80 -2.07 6.30
N GLY A 6 8.83 -0.74 6.13
CA GLY A 6 9.92 0.14 6.55
C GLY A 6 11.05 0.31 5.52
N VAL A 7 11.01 -0.41 4.39
CA VAL A 7 11.99 -0.28 3.30
C VAL A 7 11.50 0.76 2.30
N ASN A 8 12.35 1.72 1.96
CA ASN A 8 12.08 2.70 0.91
C ASN A 8 12.02 2.00 -0.45
N VAL A 9 10.93 2.25 -1.18
CA VAL A 9 10.71 1.65 -2.50
C VAL A 9 10.36 2.74 -3.51
N ASP A 10 10.69 2.51 -4.78
CA ASP A 10 10.08 3.27 -5.86
C ASP A 10 8.60 2.89 -5.94
N GLN A 11 7.73 3.89 -6.07
CA GLN A 11 6.31 3.70 -6.31
C GLN A 11 6.06 2.75 -7.49
N ARG A 12 6.85 2.88 -8.56
CA ARG A 12 6.73 2.06 -9.77
C ARG A 12 7.01 0.57 -9.51
N SER A 13 7.76 0.25 -8.45
CA SER A 13 8.09 -1.12 -8.07
C SER A 13 7.07 -1.75 -7.11
N THR A 14 6.18 -0.95 -6.52
CA THR A 14 5.16 -1.45 -5.57
C THR A 14 4.29 -2.59 -6.12
N PRO A 15 3.86 -2.60 -7.41
CA PRO A 15 3.01 -3.68 -7.92
C PRO A 15 3.76 -5.01 -8.01
N ALA A 16 5.01 -4.98 -8.48
CA ALA A 16 5.85 -6.17 -8.57
C ALA A 16 6.09 -6.78 -7.18
N ILE A 17 6.33 -5.95 -6.17
CA ILE A 17 6.53 -6.38 -4.79
C ILE A 17 5.26 -7.03 -4.22
N LEU A 18 4.08 -6.45 -4.45
CA LEU A 18 2.82 -7.01 -3.98
C LEU A 18 2.54 -8.37 -4.63
N ARG A 19 2.66 -8.48 -5.95
CA ARG A 19 2.44 -9.74 -6.68
C ARG A 19 3.40 -10.83 -6.22
N GLN A 20 4.68 -10.51 -6.08
CA GLN A 20 5.67 -11.45 -5.56
C GLN A 20 5.31 -11.93 -4.15
N ARG A 21 4.83 -11.03 -3.28
CA ARG A 21 4.46 -11.40 -1.91
C ARG A 21 3.25 -12.34 -1.88
N VAL A 22 2.24 -12.09 -2.72
CA VAL A 22 1.06 -12.97 -2.86
C VAL A 22 1.51 -14.37 -3.30
N MET A 23 2.37 -14.45 -4.33
CA MET A 23 2.88 -15.72 -4.83
C MET A 23 3.70 -16.50 -3.78
N GLN A 24 4.45 -15.81 -2.92
CA GLN A 24 5.30 -16.44 -1.91
C GLN A 24 4.54 -16.95 -0.69
N THR A 25 3.44 -16.29 -0.32
CA THR A 25 2.71 -16.61 0.92
C THR A 25 1.67 -17.69 0.70
N GLY A 26 1.06 -17.77 -0.49
CA GLY A 26 0.01 -18.75 -0.79
C GLY A 26 -1.29 -18.55 0.02
N GLU A 27 -1.34 -17.53 0.88
CA GLU A 27 -2.46 -17.15 1.73
C GLU A 27 -2.95 -15.74 1.36
N PRO A 28 -4.22 -15.40 1.67
CA PRO A 28 -4.73 -14.04 1.50
C PRO A 28 -3.90 -13.02 2.29
N LEU A 29 -3.40 -11.98 1.62
CA LEU A 29 -2.67 -10.90 2.28
C LEU A 29 -3.63 -9.83 2.82
N ARG A 30 -3.26 -9.26 3.96
CA ARG A 30 -3.81 -7.98 4.44
C ARG A 30 -2.86 -6.85 4.10
N LEU A 31 -3.35 -5.84 3.39
CA LEU A 31 -2.60 -4.62 3.06
C LEU A 31 -2.96 -3.49 4.01
N ARG A 32 -1.99 -3.02 4.81
CA ARG A 32 -2.16 -1.82 5.64
C ARG A 32 -1.51 -0.60 4.99
N ILE A 33 -2.33 0.37 4.59
CA ILE A 33 -1.88 1.62 3.97
C ILE A 33 -1.81 2.70 5.06
N ARG A 34 -0.59 3.21 5.27
CA ARG A 34 -0.28 4.28 6.21
C ARG A 34 -0.03 5.55 5.42
N THR A 35 -0.83 6.59 5.65
CA THR A 35 -0.73 7.83 4.88
C THR A 35 -1.03 9.05 5.75
N ASP A 36 -0.54 10.21 5.35
CA ASP A 36 -0.97 11.49 5.93
C ASP A 36 -2.31 11.93 5.30
N ARG A 37 -3.13 12.67 6.05
CA ARG A 37 -4.42 13.20 5.61
C ARG A 37 -4.32 14.15 4.40
N GLN A 38 -3.18 14.80 4.20
CA GLN A 38 -2.92 15.68 3.06
C GLN A 38 -2.62 14.92 1.77
N VAL A 39 -2.39 13.60 1.82
CA VAL A 39 -2.10 12.81 0.62
C VAL A 39 -3.38 12.64 -0.19
N PRO A 40 -3.43 13.13 -1.45
CA PRO A 40 -4.62 13.02 -2.27
C PRO A 40 -4.87 11.56 -2.69
N TYR A 41 -6.14 11.20 -2.86
CA TYR A 41 -6.54 9.87 -3.28
C TYR A 41 -5.89 9.44 -4.61
N SER A 42 -5.64 10.38 -5.53
CA SER A 42 -4.96 10.10 -6.81
C SER A 42 -3.56 9.52 -6.66
N ARG A 43 -2.89 9.68 -5.50
CA ARG A 43 -1.62 9.00 -5.20
C ARG A 43 -1.81 7.58 -4.68
N ILE A 44 -2.96 7.28 -4.10
CA ILE A 44 -3.27 5.99 -3.47
C ILE A 44 -4.01 5.06 -4.43
N GLU A 45 -4.85 5.61 -5.31
CA GLU A 45 -5.66 4.88 -6.28
C GLU A 45 -4.85 3.86 -7.12
N PRO A 46 -3.66 4.18 -7.66
CA PRO A 46 -2.85 3.19 -8.36
C PRO A 46 -2.48 2.00 -7.48
N LEU A 47 -2.14 2.22 -6.21
CA LEU A 47 -1.82 1.11 -5.29
C LEU A 47 -3.03 0.21 -5.04
N LEU A 48 -4.22 0.80 -4.89
CA LEU A 48 -5.46 0.06 -4.66
C LEU A 48 -5.85 -0.78 -5.87
N ARG A 49 -5.71 -0.22 -7.07
CA ARG A 49 -5.95 -0.95 -8.32
C ARG A 49 -5.05 -2.18 -8.42
N GLU A 50 -3.76 -2.00 -8.18
CA GLU A 50 -2.78 -3.10 -8.26
C GLU A 50 -2.98 -4.13 -7.15
N ALA A 51 -3.39 -3.72 -5.96
CA ALA A 51 -3.77 -4.62 -4.88
C ALA A 51 -4.98 -5.49 -5.27
N ALA A 52 -6.02 -4.88 -5.88
CA ALA A 52 -7.18 -5.59 -6.37
C ALA A 52 -6.81 -6.58 -7.50
N GLU A 53 -5.97 -6.18 -8.46
CA GLU A 53 -5.46 -7.06 -9.51
C GLU A 53 -4.64 -8.23 -8.95
N ALA A 54 -3.94 -8.03 -7.84
CA ALA A 54 -3.20 -9.07 -7.13
C ALA A 54 -4.10 -9.95 -6.23
N GLY A 55 -5.41 -9.72 -6.19
CA GLY A 55 -6.36 -10.48 -5.37
C GLY A 55 -6.37 -10.10 -3.89
N ILE A 56 -5.82 -8.93 -3.53
CA ILE A 56 -5.75 -8.44 -2.15
C ILE A 56 -7.02 -7.62 -1.84
N GLY A 57 -7.98 -8.25 -1.17
CA GLY A 57 -9.24 -7.59 -0.76
C GLY A 57 -9.25 -7.02 0.67
N ASP A 58 -8.40 -7.54 1.56
CA ASP A 58 -8.32 -7.08 2.95
C ASP A 58 -7.39 -5.86 3.04
N ILE A 59 -7.98 -4.66 2.95
CA ILE A 59 -7.26 -3.38 2.94
C ILE A 59 -7.65 -2.55 4.17
N VAL A 60 -6.65 -2.10 4.94
CA VAL A 60 -6.84 -1.27 6.14
C VAL A 60 -6.10 0.06 5.97
N PHE A 61 -6.82 1.17 6.17
CA PHE A 61 -6.22 2.50 6.19
C PHE A 61 -5.85 2.94 7.60
N SER A 62 -4.66 3.50 7.75
CA SER A 62 -4.19 4.17 8.96
C SER A 62 -3.75 5.58 8.56
N VAL A 63 -4.70 6.51 8.59
CA VAL A 63 -4.46 7.91 8.23
C VAL A 63 -4.00 8.67 9.46
N TYR A 64 -2.82 9.25 9.39
CA TYR A 64 -2.31 10.12 10.43
C TYR A 64 -2.75 11.56 10.14
N GLN A 65 -3.17 12.25 11.19
CA GLN A 65 -3.27 13.70 11.19
C GLN A 65 -2.00 14.18 11.87
N GLU A 66 -1.16 14.97 11.17
CA GLU A 66 -0.17 15.78 11.88
C GLU A 66 -0.91 16.53 12.99
N ARG A 67 -0.58 16.25 14.26
CA ARG A 67 -1.01 17.13 15.33
C ARG A 67 -0.35 18.47 15.01
N GLY A 68 -1.17 19.45 14.62
CA GLY A 68 -0.75 20.85 14.66
C GLY A 68 -0.11 21.09 16.03
N GLN A 69 1.08 21.66 16.00
CA GLN A 69 1.79 22.14 17.18
C GLN A 69 0.92 23.15 17.94
#